data_AF-A0ABD6YWN6-F1
#
_entry.id   AF-A0ABD6YWN6-F1
#
_cell.length_a   1.000
_cell.length_b   1.000
_cell.length_c   1.000
_cell.angle_alpha   90.00
_cell.angle_beta   90.00
_cell.angle_gamma   90.00
#
_symmetry.space_group_name_H-M   'P 1'
#
loop_
_entity.id
_entity.type
_entity.pdbx_description
1 polymer ?
#
loop_
_entity_poly.entity_id
_entity_poly.type
_entity_poly.pdbx_seq_one_letter_code
_entity_poly.pdbx_strand_id
1 'polypeptide(L)'
;MRTDFLGKGSLLKGVFDLKEVIVQYGGVSLNRLCQQLEENQIHLNAYANQLLRHPQLSFSADKQRTTCVIVSLKELGLTQGGSLTEIFAAAPSYGLTDCTLEMALHFRLSYHQLANSTGLKSQGKAPAAAITIASVPLEKTDDFPKGFYVRRIDGVDWLRGYTCDARHQFAPDDLFLFQRRDPLPERLN
;
A
#
# COMPACT_ATOMS: atom_id res chain seq x y z
N MET A 1 22.76 -50.41 5.18
CA MET A 1 21.79 -49.98 4.15
C MET A 1 21.37 -48.56 4.48
N ARG A 2 21.71 -47.60 3.62
CA ARG A 2 21.13 -46.26 3.60
C ARG A 2 19.82 -46.36 2.81
N THR A 3 18.75 -45.80 3.35
CA THR A 3 17.57 -45.42 2.56
C THR A 3 17.20 -44.00 2.95
N ASP A 4 17.45 -43.12 1.99
CA ASP A 4 17.01 -41.73 1.94
C ASP A 4 15.48 -41.65 1.92
N PHE A 5 14.90 -40.63 2.55
CA PHE A 5 13.63 -40.08 2.08
C PHE A 5 13.62 -38.56 2.13
N LEU A 6 13.13 -38.04 1.01
CA LEU A 6 13.27 -36.71 0.42
C LEU A 6 12.73 -35.55 1.25
N GLY A 7 13.43 -34.43 1.07
CA GLY A 7 13.04 -33.10 1.50
C GLY A 7 11.67 -32.62 1.02
N LYS A 8 11.07 -31.78 1.86
CA LYS A 8 10.33 -30.59 1.43
C LYS A 8 10.92 -29.39 2.16
N GLY A 9 11.94 -28.80 1.55
CA GLY A 9 12.46 -27.51 2.00
C GLY A 9 11.36 -26.47 1.89
N SER A 10 10.88 -25.95 3.03
CA SER A 10 10.18 -24.68 3.08
C SER A 10 11.23 -23.58 2.85
N LEU A 11 11.56 -23.39 1.58
CA LEU A 11 12.24 -22.22 1.08
C LEU A 11 11.29 -21.04 1.29
N LEU A 12 11.54 -20.26 2.34
CA LEU A 12 11.10 -18.87 2.35
C LEU A 12 11.60 -18.27 1.03
N LYS A 13 10.68 -18.02 0.10
CA LYS A 13 11.00 -17.42 -1.19
C LYS A 13 11.64 -16.06 -0.92
N GLY A 14 12.97 -15.99 -1.09
CA GLY A 14 13.76 -14.78 -1.12
C GLY A 14 13.67 -13.94 0.15
N VAL A 15 14.77 -13.86 0.91
CA VAL A 15 15.02 -12.69 1.76
C VAL A 15 15.32 -11.54 0.79
N PHE A 16 14.27 -10.97 0.19
CA PHE A 16 14.38 -9.71 -0.51
C PHE A 16 14.60 -8.64 0.55
N ASP A 17 15.60 -7.79 0.36
CA ASP A 17 15.83 -6.60 1.18
C ASP A 17 14.77 -5.56 0.79
N LEU A 18 13.51 -5.87 1.15
CA LEU A 18 12.37 -5.04 0.82
C LEU A 18 12.49 -3.74 1.61
N LYS A 19 12.11 -2.62 0.98
CA LYS A 19 12.21 -1.32 1.63
C LYS A 19 11.21 -1.23 2.79
N GLU A 20 11.71 -1.43 4.01
CA GLU A 20 10.91 -1.27 5.22
C GLU A 20 10.77 0.21 5.61
N VAL A 21 9.58 0.56 6.06
CA VAL A 21 9.25 1.89 6.60
C VAL A 21 8.40 1.72 7.83
N ILE A 22 8.65 2.56 8.84
CA ILE A 22 7.83 2.59 10.05
C ILE A 22 6.68 3.57 9.82
N VAL A 23 5.44 3.09 9.97
CA VAL A 23 4.25 3.94 9.94
C VAL A 23 3.74 4.10 11.36
N GLN A 24 3.65 5.36 11.81
CA GLN A 24 2.97 5.74 13.04
C GLN A 24 1.58 6.27 12.67
N TYR A 25 0.53 5.71 13.25
CA TYR A 25 -0.86 6.05 12.91
C TYR A 25 -1.75 6.05 14.17
N GLY A 26 -2.98 6.54 14.07
CA GLY A 26 -3.90 6.62 15.21
C GLY A 26 -3.63 7.79 16.14
N GLY A 27 -4.54 8.01 17.09
CA GLY A 27 -4.46 9.07 18.08
C GLY A 27 -4.69 10.48 17.54
N VAL A 28 -5.21 10.60 16.30
CA VAL A 28 -5.48 11.87 15.63
C VAL A 28 -6.82 11.76 14.92
N SER A 29 -7.68 12.78 15.07
CA SER A 29 -8.97 12.81 14.38
C SER A 29 -8.81 13.06 12.88
N LEU A 30 -9.79 12.61 12.09
CA LEU A 30 -9.84 12.89 10.65
C LEU A 30 -9.70 14.39 10.34
N ASN A 31 -10.42 15.26 11.08
CA ASN A 31 -10.35 16.71 10.87
C ASN A 31 -8.93 17.24 11.07
N ARG A 32 -8.21 16.76 12.09
CA ARG A 32 -6.83 17.18 12.33
C ARG A 32 -5.88 16.63 11.27
N LEU A 33 -6.08 15.40 10.79
CA LEU A 33 -5.30 14.84 9.68
C LEU A 33 -5.51 15.63 8.38
N CYS A 34 -6.75 16.00 8.04
CA CYS A 34 -7.05 16.86 6.90
C CYS A 34 -6.36 18.22 7.02
N GLN A 35 -6.42 18.84 8.21
CA GLN A 35 -5.72 20.09 8.47
C GLN A 35 -4.20 19.94 8.32
N GLN A 36 -3.61 18.84 8.80
CA GLN A 36 -2.18 18.57 8.63
C GLN A 36 -1.80 18.38 7.16
N LEU A 37 -2.64 17.72 6.36
CA LEU A 37 -2.41 17.60 4.92
C LEU A 37 -2.37 18.98 4.25
N GLU A 38 -3.31 19.86 4.60
CA GLU A 38 -3.35 21.25 4.11
C GLU A 38 -2.14 22.07 4.59
N GLU A 39 -1.79 22.02 5.87
CA GLU A 39 -0.62 22.69 6.47
C GLU A 39 0.69 22.28 5.75
N ASN A 40 0.79 21.02 5.31
CA ASN A 40 1.92 20.48 4.58
C ASN A 40 1.81 20.62 3.05
N GLN A 41 0.81 21.37 2.55
CA GLN A 41 0.57 21.59 1.11
C GLN A 41 0.44 20.28 0.33
N ILE A 42 -0.19 19.27 0.94
CA ILE A 42 -0.43 17.96 0.32
C ILE A 42 -1.79 18.00 -0.36
N HIS A 43 -1.78 17.80 -1.67
CA HIS A 43 -2.97 17.91 -2.50
C HIS A 43 -3.77 16.61 -2.54
N LEU A 44 -5.10 16.76 -2.57
CA LEU A 44 -6.07 15.68 -2.71
C LEU A 44 -6.79 15.77 -4.05
N ASN A 45 -7.13 14.63 -4.65
CA ASN A 45 -8.06 14.59 -5.79
C ASN A 45 -9.50 14.34 -5.33
N ALA A 46 -10.46 14.37 -6.27
CA ALA A 46 -11.87 14.13 -5.97
C ALA A 46 -12.11 12.76 -5.32
N TYR A 47 -11.43 11.71 -5.79
CA TYR A 47 -11.53 10.36 -5.22
C TYR A 47 -10.98 10.26 -3.79
N ALA A 48 -9.88 10.95 -3.49
CA ALA A 48 -9.38 11.03 -2.12
C ALA A 48 -10.44 11.67 -1.20
N ASN A 49 -11.03 12.79 -1.64
CA ASN A 49 -12.09 13.45 -0.90
C ASN A 49 -13.35 12.58 -0.74
N GLN A 50 -13.66 11.70 -1.70
CA GLN A 50 -14.77 10.76 -1.60
C GLN A 50 -14.51 9.68 -0.53
N LEU A 51 -13.29 9.12 -0.48
CA LEU A 51 -12.88 8.19 0.57
C LEU A 51 -12.97 8.83 1.96
N LEU A 52 -12.51 10.07 2.11
CA LEU A 52 -12.51 10.78 3.40
C LEU A 52 -13.91 11.10 3.93
N ARG A 53 -14.94 11.13 3.07
CA ARG A 53 -16.34 11.37 3.45
C ARG A 53 -17.12 10.08 3.69
N HIS A 54 -16.50 8.92 3.45
CA HIS A 54 -17.21 7.66 3.54
C HIS A 54 -17.50 7.30 5.01
N PRO A 55 -18.74 6.93 5.38
CA PRO A 55 -19.13 6.70 6.77
C PRO A 55 -18.46 5.50 7.43
N GLN A 56 -17.94 4.55 6.64
CA GLN A 56 -17.20 3.39 7.16
C GLN A 56 -15.70 3.65 7.34
N LEU A 57 -15.21 4.84 6.99
CA LEU A 57 -13.82 5.20 7.28
C LEU A 57 -13.65 5.37 8.80
N SER A 58 -12.80 4.54 9.39
CA SER A 58 -12.53 4.54 10.83
C SER A 58 -11.10 4.96 11.14
N PHE A 59 -10.91 5.45 12.36
CA PHE A 59 -9.62 5.93 12.88
C PHE A 59 -9.37 5.35 14.26
N SER A 60 -8.11 5.04 14.53
CA SER A 60 -7.69 4.42 15.79
C SER A 60 -7.60 5.50 16.88
N ALA A 61 -8.24 5.27 18.02
CA ALA A 61 -8.23 6.22 19.14
C ALA A 61 -6.83 6.38 19.75
N ASP A 62 -6.05 5.29 19.78
CA ASP A 62 -4.72 5.26 20.35
C ASP A 62 -3.65 5.32 19.26
N LYS A 63 -2.50 5.90 19.60
CA LYS A 63 -1.33 5.89 18.71
C LYS A 63 -0.77 4.48 18.60
N GLN A 64 -0.53 4.06 17.37
CA GLN A 64 0.02 2.76 17.01
C GLN A 64 1.24 2.95 16.11
N ARG A 65 2.08 1.92 16.07
CA ARG A 65 3.27 1.86 15.23
C ARG A 65 3.34 0.47 14.62
N THR A 66 3.61 0.40 13.32
CA THR A 66 3.84 -0.87 12.64
C THR A 66 4.90 -0.75 11.57
N THR A 67 5.58 -1.85 11.30
CA THR A 67 6.48 -1.97 10.16
C THR A 67 5.66 -2.20 8.90
N CYS A 68 5.90 -1.39 7.89
CA CYS A 68 5.35 -1.55 6.56
C CYS A 68 6.48 -1.80 5.57
N VAL A 69 6.11 -2.34 4.42
CA VAL A 69 7.04 -2.72 3.36
C VAL A 69 6.56 -2.13 2.06
N ILE A 70 7.45 -1.39 1.39
CA ILE A 70 7.24 -0.94 0.01
C ILE A 70 7.85 -1.99 -0.91
N VAL A 71 7.02 -2.61 -1.74
CA VAL A 71 7.40 -3.73 -2.61
C VAL A 71 6.79 -3.56 -3.99
N SER A 72 7.57 -3.89 -5.02
CA SER A 72 7.06 -3.97 -6.39
C SER A 72 6.32 -5.29 -6.65
N LEU A 73 5.43 -5.32 -7.64
CA LEU A 73 4.70 -6.55 -7.96
C LEU A 73 5.62 -7.70 -8.40
N LYS A 74 6.70 -7.41 -9.12
CA LYS A 74 7.71 -8.42 -9.49
C LYS A 74 8.39 -9.03 -8.26
N GLU A 75 8.66 -8.24 -7.22
CA GLU A 75 9.24 -8.72 -5.95
C GLU A 75 8.22 -9.51 -5.13
N LEU A 76 6.93 -9.22 -5.31
CA LEU A 76 5.82 -10.04 -4.79
C LEU A 76 5.63 -11.36 -5.59
N GLY A 77 6.46 -11.62 -6.61
CA GLY A 77 6.37 -12.81 -7.48
C GLY A 77 5.41 -12.66 -8.66
N LEU A 78 4.78 -11.49 -8.82
CA LEU A 78 3.92 -11.14 -9.96
C LEU A 78 4.75 -10.50 -11.08
N THR A 79 5.63 -11.30 -11.69
CA THR A 79 6.64 -10.83 -12.66
C THR A 79 6.06 -10.22 -13.95
N GLN A 80 4.79 -10.47 -14.24
CA GLN A 80 4.05 -9.90 -15.38
C GLN A 80 3.04 -8.82 -14.96
N GLY A 81 3.07 -8.41 -13.69
CA GLY A 81 2.02 -7.58 -13.10
C GLY A 81 0.85 -8.41 -12.59
N GLY A 82 -0.24 -7.74 -12.23
CA GLY A 82 -1.43 -8.42 -11.72
C GLY A 82 -2.59 -7.48 -11.39
N SER A 83 -3.77 -8.06 -11.23
CA SER A 83 -4.96 -7.41 -10.69
C SER A 83 -4.88 -7.21 -9.18
N LEU A 84 -5.72 -6.33 -8.60
CA LEU A 84 -5.80 -6.19 -7.13
C LEU A 84 -6.02 -7.55 -6.44
N THR A 85 -6.88 -8.40 -6.98
CA THR A 85 -7.15 -9.73 -6.42
C THR A 85 -5.89 -10.59 -6.34
N GLU A 86 -5.08 -10.62 -7.39
CA GLU A 86 -3.84 -11.39 -7.42
C GLU A 86 -2.79 -10.80 -6.47
N ILE A 87 -2.73 -9.47 -6.39
CA ILE A 87 -1.83 -8.74 -5.48
C ILE A 87 -2.14 -9.09 -4.02
N PHE A 88 -3.40 -8.99 -3.61
CA PHE A 88 -3.82 -9.35 -2.25
C PHE A 88 -3.67 -10.84 -1.96
N ALA A 89 -3.84 -11.72 -2.95
CA ALA A 89 -3.62 -13.15 -2.78
C ALA A 89 -2.14 -13.53 -2.62
N ALA A 90 -1.22 -12.78 -3.23
CA ALA A 90 0.21 -13.04 -3.17
C ALA A 90 0.85 -12.59 -1.83
N ALA A 91 0.41 -11.46 -1.28
CA ALA A 91 1.00 -10.81 -0.11
C ALA A 91 1.18 -11.71 1.14
N PRO A 92 0.21 -12.55 1.55
CA PRO A 92 0.35 -13.39 2.73
C PRO A 92 1.52 -14.38 2.67
N SER A 93 1.91 -14.83 1.47
CA SER A 93 3.05 -15.76 1.29
C SER A 93 4.40 -15.13 1.65
N TYR A 94 4.45 -13.79 1.75
CA TYR A 94 5.63 -13.01 2.15
C TYR A 94 5.50 -12.43 3.56
N GLY A 95 4.50 -12.84 4.34
CA GLY A 95 4.25 -12.30 5.68
C GLY A 95 3.71 -10.86 5.65
N LEU A 96 3.10 -10.45 4.54
CA LEU A 96 2.50 -9.15 4.35
C LEU A 96 0.97 -9.22 4.54
N THR A 97 0.39 -8.14 5.02
CA THR A 97 -1.06 -7.97 5.23
C THR A 97 -1.49 -6.56 4.82
N ASP A 98 -2.80 -6.38 4.66
CA ASP A 98 -3.38 -5.11 4.22
C ASP A 98 -3.13 -3.98 5.22
N CYS A 99 -2.89 -2.79 4.72
CA CYS A 99 -2.92 -1.54 5.48
C CYS A 99 -4.36 -1.05 5.68
N THR A 100 -4.55 -0.12 6.61
CA THR A 100 -5.80 0.64 6.72
C THR A 100 -5.76 1.90 5.85
N LEU A 101 -6.94 2.47 5.54
CA LEU A 101 -7.01 3.77 4.88
C LEU A 101 -6.47 4.89 5.78
N GLU A 102 -6.64 4.81 7.10
CA GLU A 102 -6.01 5.72 8.06
C GLU A 102 -4.47 5.74 7.90
N MET A 103 -3.84 4.57 7.77
CA MET A 103 -2.40 4.47 7.55
C MET A 103 -1.95 5.22 6.28
N ALA A 104 -2.79 5.32 5.25
CA ALA A 104 -2.47 6.08 4.04
C ALA A 104 -2.25 7.58 4.34
N LEU A 105 -3.09 8.19 5.18
CA LEU A 105 -2.97 9.60 5.57
C LEU A 105 -1.68 9.84 6.35
N HIS A 106 -1.44 9.00 7.37
CA HIS A 106 -0.25 9.10 8.20
C HIS A 106 1.05 8.82 7.42
N PHE A 107 1.02 7.81 6.55
CA PHE A 107 2.16 7.49 5.68
C PHE A 107 2.48 8.66 4.77
N ARG A 108 1.48 9.27 4.11
CA ARG A 108 1.71 10.44 3.27
C ARG A 108 2.34 11.60 4.05
N LEU A 109 1.83 11.90 5.26
CA LEU A 109 2.32 12.99 6.10
C LEU A 109 3.77 12.80 6.56
N SER A 110 4.23 11.55 6.70
CA SER A 110 5.58 11.24 7.20
C SER A 110 6.58 10.85 6.10
N TYR A 111 6.11 10.43 4.94
CA TYR A 111 6.95 9.92 3.86
C TYR A 111 7.14 10.97 2.75
N HIS A 112 8.35 11.53 2.66
CA HIS A 112 8.70 12.57 1.68
C HIS A 112 9.67 12.12 0.58
N GLN A 113 10.15 10.87 0.63
CA GLN A 113 11.19 10.33 -0.27
C GLN A 113 10.67 9.90 -1.65
N LEU A 114 9.57 10.48 -2.13
CA LEU A 114 9.02 10.13 -3.45
C LEU A 114 9.79 10.85 -4.55
N ALA A 115 10.15 10.10 -5.59
CA ALA A 115 10.73 10.71 -6.79
C ALA A 115 9.69 11.62 -7.46
N ASN A 116 10.15 12.77 -7.95
CA ASN A 116 9.28 13.69 -8.67
C ASN A 116 8.90 13.11 -10.04
N SER A 117 7.63 13.25 -10.42
CA SER A 117 7.12 12.82 -11.72
C SER A 117 6.41 13.99 -12.42
N THR A 118 6.21 13.87 -13.73
CA THR A 118 5.53 14.91 -14.53
C THR A 118 4.11 14.48 -14.89
N GLY A 119 3.21 15.46 -15.03
CA GLY A 119 1.88 15.26 -15.58
C GLY A 119 0.85 14.60 -14.64
N LEU A 120 -0.37 15.16 -14.64
CA LEU A 120 -1.47 14.70 -13.78
C LEU A 120 -2.14 13.40 -14.25
N LYS A 121 -2.12 13.14 -15.56
CA LYS A 121 -2.71 11.95 -16.19
C LYS A 121 -1.64 10.88 -16.34
N SER A 122 -1.81 9.75 -15.66
CA SER A 122 -1.16 8.53 -16.07
C SER A 122 -1.99 7.92 -17.20
N GLN A 123 -1.39 7.69 -18.36
CA GLN A 123 -2.09 7.15 -19.54
C GLN A 123 -2.36 5.65 -19.37
N GLY A 124 -3.24 5.29 -18.43
CA GLY A 124 -3.63 3.90 -18.17
C GLY A 124 -2.56 3.03 -17.49
N LYS A 125 -1.51 3.64 -16.93
CA LYS A 125 -0.47 2.98 -16.12
C LYS A 125 -0.51 3.52 -14.70
N ALA A 126 0.00 2.80 -13.71
CA ALA A 126 0.27 3.45 -12.44
C ALA A 126 1.29 4.58 -12.68
N PRO A 127 1.14 5.73 -12.01
CA PRO A 127 2.05 6.81 -12.24
C PRO A 127 3.47 6.46 -11.80
N ALA A 128 4.49 6.88 -12.55
CA ALA A 128 5.88 6.66 -12.18
C ALA A 128 6.15 7.15 -10.74
N ALA A 129 6.82 6.30 -9.96
CA ALA A 129 7.16 6.52 -8.55
C ALA A 129 5.97 6.76 -7.59
N ALA A 130 4.75 6.40 -7.98
CA ALA A 130 3.65 6.30 -7.03
C ALA A 130 3.81 5.07 -6.12
N ILE A 131 3.28 5.16 -4.91
CA ILE A 131 3.15 4.01 -4.00
C ILE A 131 1.67 3.86 -3.68
N THR A 132 1.08 2.76 -4.10
CA THR A 132 -0.32 2.41 -3.81
C THR A 132 -0.41 1.80 -2.41
N ILE A 133 -1.38 2.24 -1.62
CA ILE A 133 -1.61 1.67 -0.29
C ILE A 133 -2.46 0.42 -0.46
N ALA A 134 -1.94 -0.73 -0.04
CA ALA A 134 -2.65 -2.00 -0.13
C ALA A 134 -3.71 -2.08 0.98
N SER A 135 -4.84 -1.41 0.76
CA SER A 135 -5.97 -1.39 1.68
C SER A 135 -7.19 -2.09 1.09
N VAL A 136 -7.99 -2.74 1.94
CA VAL A 136 -9.29 -3.29 1.54
C VAL A 136 -10.21 -2.14 1.07
N PRO A 137 -10.84 -2.24 -0.13
CA PRO A 137 -11.80 -1.26 -0.60
C PRO A 137 -13.02 -1.14 0.33
N LEU A 138 -13.48 0.09 0.55
CA LEU A 138 -14.72 0.35 1.33
C LEU A 138 -15.97 -0.11 0.57
N GLU A 139 -15.95 0.00 -0.76
CA GLU A 139 -17.02 -0.47 -1.64
C GLU A 139 -16.50 -1.41 -2.70
N LYS A 140 -17.36 -2.34 -3.13
CA LYS A 140 -17.06 -3.30 -4.21
C LYS A 140 -17.25 -2.69 -5.60
N THR A 141 -18.06 -1.64 -5.73
CA THR A 141 -18.40 -1.00 -7.01
C THR A 141 -17.17 -0.37 -7.66
N ASP A 142 -17.08 -0.42 -8.99
CA ASP A 142 -15.89 0.06 -9.71
C ASP A 142 -15.86 1.59 -9.86
N ASP A 143 -17.02 2.23 -9.72
CA ASP A 143 -17.16 3.69 -9.74
C ASP A 143 -16.76 4.35 -8.41
N PHE A 144 -16.66 3.57 -7.33
CA PHE A 144 -16.17 4.04 -6.04
C PHE A 144 -14.66 3.82 -5.89
N PRO A 145 -13.90 4.76 -5.29
CA PRO A 145 -12.46 4.60 -5.12
C PRO A 145 -12.08 3.36 -4.32
N LYS A 146 -11.10 2.60 -4.81
CA LYS A 146 -10.63 1.36 -4.17
C LYS A 146 -9.65 1.61 -3.02
N GLY A 147 -8.98 2.77 -3.01
CA GLY A 147 -8.04 3.13 -1.96
C GLY A 147 -7.20 4.35 -2.33
N PHE A 148 -6.09 4.53 -1.62
CA PHE A 148 -5.17 5.65 -1.81
C PHE A 148 -3.87 5.24 -2.49
N TYR A 149 -3.22 6.20 -3.13
CA TYR A 149 -1.80 6.17 -3.47
C TYR A 149 -1.16 7.52 -3.19
N VAL A 150 0.14 7.50 -2.91
CA VAL A 150 0.95 8.70 -2.76
C VAL A 150 1.78 8.95 -4.00
N ARG A 151 1.97 10.21 -4.36
CA ARG A 151 2.76 10.61 -5.53
C ARG A 151 3.34 12.02 -5.34
N ARG A 152 4.46 12.32 -5.98
CA ARG A 152 4.93 13.69 -6.19
C ARG A 152 4.81 14.07 -7.67
N ILE A 153 4.12 15.17 -7.96
CA ILE A 153 3.87 15.66 -9.33
C ILE A 153 4.33 17.11 -9.41
N ASP A 154 5.28 17.40 -10.29
CA ASP A 154 5.79 18.75 -10.53
C ASP A 154 6.17 19.50 -9.23
N GLY A 155 6.82 18.78 -8.31
CA GLY A 155 7.27 19.29 -7.01
C GLY A 155 6.20 19.26 -5.90
N VAL A 156 4.93 19.01 -6.25
CA VAL A 156 3.80 18.99 -5.31
C VAL A 156 3.57 17.58 -4.78
N ASP A 157 3.36 17.46 -3.47
CA ASP A 157 3.00 16.19 -2.84
C ASP A 157 1.50 15.93 -2.94
N TRP A 158 1.13 14.69 -3.25
CA TRP A 158 -0.25 14.27 -3.39
C TRP A 158 -0.56 13.03 -2.58
N LEU A 159 -1.79 12.99 -2.05
CA LEU A 159 -2.52 11.79 -1.64
C LEU A 159 -3.76 11.69 -2.52
N ARG A 160 -3.81 10.66 -3.37
CA ARG A 160 -4.87 10.53 -4.38
C ARG A 160 -5.64 9.25 -4.15
N GLY A 161 -6.95 9.31 -4.33
CA GLY A 161 -7.77 8.13 -4.51
C GLY A 161 -7.68 7.63 -5.94
N TYR A 162 -7.90 6.33 -6.13
CA TYR A 162 -7.98 5.70 -7.46
C TYR A 162 -9.21 4.80 -7.56
N THR A 163 -9.73 4.68 -8.78
CA THR A 163 -10.73 3.66 -9.16
C THR A 163 -10.07 2.68 -10.12
N CYS A 164 -10.51 1.43 -10.09
CA CYS A 164 -10.15 0.43 -11.08
C CYS A 164 -11.21 -0.67 -11.11
N ASP A 165 -11.44 -1.24 -12.30
CA ASP A 165 -12.29 -2.43 -12.44
C ASP A 165 -11.49 -3.71 -12.12
N ALA A 166 -12.17 -4.85 -12.05
CA ALA A 166 -11.54 -6.13 -11.80
C ALA A 166 -10.56 -6.58 -12.92
N ARG A 167 -10.59 -5.94 -14.09
CA ARG A 167 -9.71 -6.26 -15.23
C ARG A 167 -8.46 -5.38 -15.26
N HIS A 168 -8.40 -4.33 -14.45
CA HIS A 168 -7.25 -3.45 -14.38
C HIS A 168 -6.00 -4.22 -13.94
N GLN A 169 -4.94 -4.05 -14.71
CA GLN A 169 -3.65 -4.69 -14.48
C GLN A 169 -2.64 -3.64 -14.05
N PHE A 170 -2.06 -3.86 -12.88
CA PHE A 170 -0.89 -3.13 -12.41
C PHE A 170 0.36 -3.73 -13.06
N ALA A 171 1.33 -2.88 -13.38
CA ALA A 171 2.58 -3.29 -14.00
C ALA A 171 3.52 -3.97 -12.97
N PRO A 172 4.47 -4.82 -13.42
CA PRO A 172 5.43 -5.48 -12.53
C PRO A 172 6.22 -4.54 -11.61
N ASP A 173 6.49 -3.32 -12.07
CA ASP A 173 7.26 -2.32 -11.33
C ASP A 173 6.40 -1.41 -10.43
N ASP A 174 5.07 -1.58 -10.43
CA ASP A 174 4.19 -0.79 -9.59
C ASP A 174 4.42 -1.12 -8.12
N LEU A 175 4.55 -0.07 -7.30
CA LEU A 175 4.88 -0.19 -5.88
C LEU A 175 3.63 -0.19 -5.03
N PHE A 176 3.59 -1.11 -4.07
CA PHE A 176 2.57 -1.20 -3.05
C PHE A 176 3.19 -1.10 -1.66
N LEU A 177 2.50 -0.41 -0.76
CA LEU A 177 2.77 -0.42 0.68
C LEU A 177 1.86 -1.46 1.34
N PHE A 178 2.47 -2.45 1.97
CA PHE A 178 1.79 -3.43 2.83
C PHE A 178 2.24 -3.29 4.28
N GLN A 179 1.41 -3.72 5.21
CA GLN A 179 1.81 -3.92 6.60
C GLN A 179 2.55 -5.25 6.73
N ARG A 180 3.61 -5.29 7.55
CA ARG A 180 4.29 -6.54 7.91
C ARG A 180 3.53 -7.20 9.07
N ARG A 181 3.30 -8.50 8.99
CA ARG A 181 2.68 -9.25 10.08
C ARG A 181 3.66 -9.40 11.24
N ASP A 182 3.31 -8.87 12.42
CA ASP A 182 4.06 -9.07 13.67
C ASP A 182 3.52 -10.29 14.48
N PRO A 183 4.38 -11.16 15.05
CA PRO A 183 5.73 -11.51 14.59
C PRO A 183 5.64 -12.55 13.45
N LEU A 184 6.66 -12.61 12.59
CA LEU A 184 6.92 -13.81 11.79
C LEU A 184 6.86 -15.01 12.74
N PRO A 185 6.05 -16.06 12.47
CA PRO A 185 5.94 -17.18 13.39
C PRO A 185 7.34 -17.68 13.72
N GLU A 186 7.70 -17.67 15.01
CA GLU A 186 8.89 -18.36 15.49
C GLU A 186 8.79 -19.79 14.98
N ARG A 187 9.77 -20.19 14.15
CA ARG A 187 9.92 -21.58 13.77
C ARG A 187 10.22 -22.35 15.05
N LEU A 188 9.23 -23.08 15.55
CA LEU A 188 9.51 -24.20 16.44
C LEU A 188 10.35 -25.19 15.62
N ASN A 189 11.55 -25.45 16.15
CA ASN A 189 12.60 -26.29 15.59
C ASN A 189 12.10 -27.66 15.09
#